data_AF-A0A076HB36-F1
#
_entry.id   AF-A0A076HB36-F1
#
_cell.length_a   1.000
_cell.length_b   1.000
_cell.length_c   1.000
_cell.angle_alpha   90.00
_cell.angle_beta   90.00
_cell.angle_gamma   90.00
#
_symmetry.space_group_name_H-M   'P 1'
#
loop_
_entity.id
_entity.type
_entity.pdbx_description
1 polymer ?
#
loop_
_entity_poly.entity_id
_entity_poly.type
_entity_poly.pdbx_seq_one_letter_code
_entity_poly.pdbx_strand_id
1 'polypeptide(L)' 'MTDQPPTLQFDLDIAAIRLLHRSVDFYLQKWPGGPDPVEQQDLQRLRTLLYAALLEFSLDQEGER' A
#
# COMPACT_ATOMS: atom_id res chain seq x y z
N MET A 1 19.96 -13.89 -12.28
CA MET A 1 19.68 -12.46 -12.53
C MET A 1 18.23 -12.24 -12.12
N THR A 2 17.99 -11.48 -11.06
CA THR A 2 16.63 -11.17 -10.60
C THR A 2 16.05 -10.15 -11.58
N ASP A 3 15.24 -10.64 -12.52
CA ASP A 3 14.51 -9.80 -13.47
C ASP A 3 13.32 -9.18 -12.70
N GLN A 4 13.59 -8.11 -11.95
CA GLN A 4 12.51 -7.35 -11.31
C GLN A 4 11.76 -6.57 -12.40
N PRO A 5 10.41 -6.63 -12.41
CA PRO A 5 9.62 -5.87 -13.36
C PRO A 5 9.93 -4.37 -13.21
N PRO A 6 9.85 -3.60 -14.31
CA PRO A 6 10.10 -2.16 -14.25
C PRO A 6 9.14 -1.49 -13.27
N THR A 7 9.69 -0.71 -12.35
CA THR A 7 8.93 0.03 -11.33
C THR A 7 8.85 1.51 -11.65
N LEU A 8 7.75 2.14 -11.26
CA LEU A 8 7.58 3.60 -11.28
C LEU A 8 7.61 4.14 -9.85
N GLN A 9 8.16 5.35 -9.68
CA GLN A 9 8.13 6.08 -8.42
C GLN A 9 7.12 7.22 -8.50
N PHE A 10 6.32 7.38 -7.44
CA PHE A 10 5.32 8.43 -7.30
C PHE A 10 5.60 9.22 -6.02
N ASP A 11 5.52 10.54 -6.09
CA ASP A 11 5.49 11.39 -4.90
C ASP A 11 4.04 11.52 -4.44
N LEU A 12 3.76 11.10 -3.21
CA LEU A 12 2.41 11.06 -2.63
C LEU A 12 2.42 11.77 -1.28
N ASP A 13 1.43 12.62 -1.05
CA ASP A 13 1.19 13.18 0.28
C ASP A 13 0.46 12.17 1.19
N ILE A 14 0.38 12.51 2.48
CA ILE A 14 -0.27 11.66 3.47
C ILE A 14 -1.76 11.43 3.18
N ALA A 15 -2.44 12.38 2.54
CA ALA A 15 -3.86 12.24 2.22
C ALA A 15 -4.06 11.22 1.09
N ALA A 16 -3.21 11.24 0.07
CA ALA A 16 -3.19 10.27 -1.02
C ALA A 16 -2.88 8.86 -0.50
N ILE A 17 -1.87 8.70 0.37
CA ILE A 17 -1.53 7.40 0.96
C ILE A 17 -2.71 6.86 1.79
N ARG A 18 -3.38 7.69 2.60
CA ARG A 18 -4.59 7.31 3.35
C ARG A 18 -5.72 6.86 2.43
N LEU A 19 -5.96 7.59 1.34
CA LEU A 19 -6.99 7.26 0.37
C LEU A 19 -6.72 5.91 -0.31
N LEU A 20 -5.48 5.69 -0.75
CA LEU A 20 -5.06 4.42 -1.36
C LEU A 20 -5.21 3.25 -0.37
N HIS A 21 -4.72 3.41 0.86
CA HIS A 21 -4.85 2.37 1.89
C HIS A 21 -6.31 1.97 2.11
N ARG A 22 -7.20 2.97 2.27
CA ARG A 22 -8.64 2.72 2.44
C ARG A 22 -9.26 2.03 1.23
N SER A 23 -8.84 2.40 0.03
CA SER A 23 -9.37 1.82 -1.22
C SER A 23 -8.98 0.36 -1.36
N VAL A 24 -7.71 0.03 -1.10
CA VAL A 24 -7.21 -1.36 -1.15
C VAL A 24 -7.85 -2.21 -0.06
N ASP A 25 -7.96 -1.69 1.17
CA ASP A 25 -8.59 -2.41 2.26
C ASP A 25 -10.08 -2.67 2.00
N PHE A 26 -10.80 -1.67 1.47
CA PHE A 26 -12.19 -1.85 1.05
C PHE A 26 -12.33 -2.92 -0.04
N TYR A 27 -11.46 -2.92 -1.04
CA TYR A 27 -11.48 -3.91 -2.11
C TYR A 27 -11.25 -5.33 -1.56
N LEU A 28 -10.26 -5.52 -0.69
CA LEU A 28 -9.99 -6.80 -0.02
C LEU A 28 -11.14 -7.29 0.86
N GLN A 29 -11.90 -6.38 1.49
CA GLN A 29 -13.07 -6.75 2.30
C GLN A 29 -14.27 -7.18 1.45
N LYS A 30 -14.44 -6.60 0.25
CA LYS A 30 -15.60 -6.84 -0.62
C LYS A 30 -15.38 -7.95 -1.62
N TRP A 31 -14.14 -8.27 -1.94
CA TRP A 31 -13.81 -9.27 -2.94
C TRP A 31 -12.99 -10.42 -2.33
N PRO A 32 -13.54 -11.65 -2.30
CA PRO A 32 -12.88 -12.80 -1.68
C PRO A 32 -11.71 -13.35 -2.50
N GLY A 33 -11.38 -12.73 -3.65
CA GLY A 33 -10.26 -13.10 -4.51
C GLY A 33 -10.68 -13.49 -5.94
N GLY A 34 -9.70 -13.44 -6.83
CA GLY A 34 -9.82 -13.88 -8.22
C GLY A 34 -9.30 -15.30 -8.41
N PRO A 35 -9.41 -15.83 -9.64
CA PRO A 35 -8.82 -17.13 -9.99
C PRO A 35 -7.29 -17.13 -9.87
N ASP A 36 -6.65 -15.96 -9.91
CA ASP A 36 -5.21 -15.80 -9.73
C ASP A 36 -4.88 -15.46 -8.26
N PRO A 37 -4.16 -16.33 -7.52
CA PRO A 37 -3.74 -16.03 -6.16
C PRO A 37 -2.67 -14.93 -6.07
N VAL A 38 -1.96 -14.61 -7.17
CA VAL A 38 -0.92 -13.57 -7.20
C VAL A 38 -1.55 -12.20 -6.98
N GLU A 39 -2.67 -11.91 -7.64
CA GLU A 39 -3.38 -10.63 -7.50
C GLU A 39 -3.74 -10.35 -6.03
N GLN A 40 -4.20 -11.39 -5.32
CA GLN A 40 -4.56 -11.27 -3.92
C GLN A 40 -3.33 -11.01 -3.03
N GLN A 41 -2.22 -11.69 -3.31
CA GLN A 41 -0.95 -11.47 -2.60
C GLN A 41 -0.41 -10.05 -2.84
N ASP A 42 -0.53 -9.55 -4.07
CA ASP A 42 -0.09 -8.21 -4.43
C ASP A 42 -0.94 -7.13 -3.77
N LEU A 43 -2.27 -7.31 -3.68
CA LEU A 43 -3.15 -6.41 -2.92
C LEU A 43 -2.83 -6.42 -1.42
N GLN A 44 -2.55 -7.58 -0.83
CA GLN A 44 -2.14 -7.70 0.57
C GLN A 44 -0.79 -7.01 0.83
N ARG A 45 0.16 -7.17 -0.09
CA ARG A 45 1.46 -6.49 -0.05
C ARG A 45 1.27 -4.98 -0.15
N LEU A 46 0.46 -4.51 -1.09
CA LEU A 46 0.19 -3.09 -1.29
C LEU A 46 -0.47 -2.46 -0.05
N ARG A 47 -1.45 -3.13 0.56
CA ARG A 47 -2.06 -2.69 1.83
C ARG A 47 -1.01 -2.52 2.93
N THR A 48 -0.11 -3.50 3.07
CA THR A 48 0.95 -3.47 4.08
C THR A 48 1.92 -2.31 3.87
N LEU A 49 2.37 -2.10 2.63
CA LEU A 49 3.28 -1.00 2.29
C LEU A 49 2.64 0.37 2.53
N LEU A 50 1.37 0.54 2.15
CA LEU A 50 0.63 1.78 2.41
C LEU A 50 0.47 2.02 3.92
N TYR A 51 0.18 0.99 4.70
CA TYR A 51 0.09 1.11 6.16
C TYR A 51 1.44 1.48 6.79
N ALA A 52 2.55 0.88 6.33
CA ALA A 52 3.89 1.24 6.78
C ALA A 52 4.20 2.72 6.50
N ALA A 53 3.89 3.22 5.30
CA ALA A 53 4.08 4.63 4.96
C ALA A 53 3.24 5.57 5.84
N LEU A 54 2.03 5.17 6.25
CA LEU A 54 1.23 5.94 7.21
C LEU A 54 1.87 6.00 8.61
N LEU A 55 2.50 4.91 9.05
CA LEU A 55 3.20 4.85 10.33
C LEU A 55 4.46 5.72 10.30
N GLU A 56 5.26 5.62 9.26
CA GLU A 56 6.47 6.43 9.06
C GLU A 56 6.14 7.93 9.14
N PHE A 57 5.12 8.38 8.41
CA PHE A 57 4.69 9.79 8.46
C PHE A 57 4.19 10.21 9.85
N SER A 58 3.57 9.29 10.60
CA SER A 58 3.07 9.59 11.95
C SER A 58 4.22 9.72 12.95
N LEU A 59 5.23 8.86 12.86
CA LEU A 59 6.42 8.88 13.70
C LEU A 59 7.29 10.12 13.43
N ASP A 60 7.43 10.51 12.16
CA ASP A 60 8.17 11.72 11.78
C ASP A 60 7.54 12.96 12.44
N GLN A 61 6.21 13.07 12.43
CA GLN A 61 5.51 14.18 13.10
C GLN A 61 5.62 14.17 14.63
N GLU A 62 5.85 13.03 15.25
CA GLU A 62 6.08 12.93 16.69
C GLU A 62 7.51 13.32 17.06
N GLY A 63 8.49 13.00 16.23
CA GLY A 63 9.89 13.38 16.42
C GLY A 63 10.17 14.87 16.21
N GLU A 64 9.32 15.58 15.45
CA GLU A 64 9.41 17.02 15.21
C GLU A 64 8.75 17.89 16.30
N ARG A 65 8.06 17.29 17.28
CA ARG A 65 7.39 17.99 18.39
C ARG A 65 8.25 18.04 19.66
#